data_AF-A0A5R2N2R1-F1
#
_entry.id   AF-A0A5R2N2R1-F1
#
_cell.length_a   1.000
_cell.length_b   1.000
_cell.length_c   1.000
_cell.angle_alpha   90.00
_cell.angle_beta   90.00
_cell.angle_gamma   90.00
#
_symmetry.space_group_name_H-M   'P 1'
#
loop_
_entity.id
_entity.type
_entity.pdbx_description
1 polymer ?
#
loop_
_entity_poly.entity_id
_entity_poly.type
_entity_poly.pdbx_seq_one_letter_code
_entity_poly.pdbx_strand_id
1 'polypeptide(L)'
;VSRLIQFKKLGGFHFNDSKYGDDDLDAGSIDPYRLFLVFNELVDAELSGAEGFDPAHMLDQSHNVTDPIESLMLSAVEVQRAYAQALLVDRKALEGFQEANDALMATQTL
;
A
#
# COMPACT_ATOMS: atom_id res chain seq x y z
N VAL A 1 -6.54 6.69 -2.12
CA VAL A 1 -6.12 6.68 -0.70
C VAL A 1 -5.89 8.08 -0.17
N SER A 2 -4.89 8.82 -0.66
CA SER A 2 -4.52 10.17 -0.20
C SER A 2 -5.67 11.17 -0.03
N ARG A 3 -6.63 11.20 -0.97
CA ARG A 3 -7.83 12.05 -0.84
C ARG A 3 -8.67 11.72 0.40
N LEU A 4 -8.91 10.43 0.68
CA LEU A 4 -9.69 10.03 1.85
C LEU A 4 -8.96 10.36 3.16
N ILE A 5 -7.62 10.29 3.17
CA ILE A 5 -6.78 10.75 4.29
C ILE A 5 -6.96 12.26 4.49
N GLN A 6 -6.77 13.05 3.43
CA GLN A 6 -6.89 14.51 3.46
C GLN A 6 -8.23 14.98 4.05
N PHE A 7 -9.32 14.28 3.72
CA PHE A 7 -10.67 14.59 4.20
C PHE A 7 -11.09 13.80 5.45
N LYS A 8 -10.18 13.05 6.08
CA LYS A 8 -10.43 12.29 7.33
C LYS A 8 -11.58 11.30 7.20
N LYS A 9 -11.67 10.65 6.03
CA LYS A 9 -12.70 9.65 5.68
C LYS A 9 -12.10 8.32 5.24
N LEU A 10 -10.81 8.09 5.47
CA LEU A 10 -10.21 6.79 5.29
C LEU A 10 -10.49 5.92 6.52
N GLY A 11 -11.49 5.04 6.43
CA GLY A 11 -11.85 4.13 7.53
C GLY A 11 -10.97 2.87 7.59
N GLY A 12 -10.54 2.37 6.45
CA GLY A 12 -9.74 1.15 6.38
C GLY A 12 -9.64 0.57 4.97
N PHE A 13 -9.07 -0.63 4.88
CA PHE A 13 -8.82 -1.37 3.65
C PHE A 13 -9.25 -2.82 3.76
N HIS A 14 -9.73 -3.31 2.62
CA HIS A 14 -9.85 -4.72 2.30
C HIS A 14 -8.76 -5.02 1.27
N PHE A 15 -7.72 -5.75 1.68
CA PHE A 15 -6.60 -6.08 0.81
C PHE A 15 -6.85 -7.40 0.08
N ASN A 16 -6.66 -7.34 -1.23
CA ASN A 16 -6.60 -8.43 -2.18
C ASN A 16 -5.82 -7.97 -3.41
N ASP A 17 -5.76 -8.82 -4.43
CA ASP A 17 -5.27 -8.40 -5.74
C ASP A 17 -6.22 -8.86 -6.84
N SER A 18 -6.07 -8.26 -8.02
CA SER A 18 -6.90 -8.57 -9.18
C SER A 18 -6.27 -8.13 -10.49
N LYS A 19 -6.74 -8.74 -11.57
CA LYS A 19 -6.36 -8.40 -12.94
C LYS A 19 -7.53 -7.92 -13.80
N TYR A 20 -8.73 -8.46 -13.58
CA TYR A 20 -9.89 -8.22 -14.45
C TYR A 20 -11.04 -7.53 -13.73
N GLY A 21 -11.48 -8.05 -12.58
CA GLY A 21 -12.57 -7.50 -11.81
C GLY A 21 -12.31 -7.58 -10.32
N ASP A 22 -13.34 -7.96 -9.58
CA ASP A 22 -13.25 -8.30 -8.16
C ASP A 22 -12.83 -9.76 -8.03
N ASP A 23 -11.57 -10.03 -8.41
CA ASP A 23 -11.05 -11.40 -8.56
C ASP A 23 -10.70 -12.04 -7.19
N ASP A 24 -10.62 -11.23 -6.13
CA ASP A 24 -10.33 -11.63 -4.74
C ASP A 24 -9.05 -12.48 -4.58
N LEU A 25 -8.00 -12.18 -5.34
CA LEU A 25 -6.76 -12.95 -5.32
C LEU A 25 -5.85 -12.59 -4.14
N ASP A 26 -4.83 -13.43 -3.94
CA ASP A 26 -3.74 -13.23 -2.99
C ASP A 26 -3.11 -11.83 -3.14
N ALA A 27 -2.97 -11.08 -2.05
CA ALA A 27 -2.57 -9.68 -2.06
C ALA A 27 -1.14 -9.56 -2.58
N GLY A 28 -0.91 -8.69 -3.57
CA GLY A 28 0.40 -8.51 -4.20
C GLY A 28 0.80 -9.62 -5.17
N SER A 29 -0.06 -10.60 -5.46
CA SER A 29 0.23 -11.69 -6.40
C SER A 29 0.20 -11.27 -7.88
N ILE A 30 -0.48 -10.17 -8.22
CA ILE A 30 -0.64 -9.67 -9.59
C ILE A 30 0.10 -8.35 -9.79
N ASP A 31 -0.10 -7.37 -8.90
CA ASP A 31 0.49 -6.03 -8.98
C ASP A 31 1.06 -5.60 -7.61
N PRO A 32 2.21 -6.19 -7.20
CA PRO A 32 2.84 -5.86 -5.93
C PRO A 32 3.29 -4.41 -5.84
N TYR A 33 3.61 -3.76 -6.96
CA TYR A 33 4.02 -2.36 -6.96
C TYR A 33 2.85 -1.44 -6.62
N ARG A 34 1.64 -1.72 -7.11
CA ARG A 34 0.43 -1.00 -6.69
C ARG A 34 0.16 -1.13 -5.19
N LEU A 35 0.36 -2.31 -4.60
CA LEU A 35 0.23 -2.51 -3.15
C LEU A 35 1.26 -1.66 -2.38
N PHE A 36 2.51 -1.63 -2.83
CA PHE A 36 3.53 -0.73 -2.31
C PHE A 36 3.12 0.75 -2.40
N LEU A 37 2.62 1.21 -3.56
CA LEU A 37 2.21 2.61 -3.73
C LEU A 37 1.04 3.00 -2.81
N VAL A 38 0.12 2.07 -2.49
CA VAL A 38 -0.90 2.29 -1.45
C VAL A 38 -0.24 2.51 -0.09
N PHE A 39 0.69 1.65 0.30
CA PHE A 39 1.41 1.77 1.57
C PHE A 39 2.33 3.00 1.63
N ASN A 40 2.87 3.45 0.50
CA ASN A 40 3.65 4.69 0.43
C ASN A 40 2.84 5.90 0.92
N GLU A 41 1.56 6.00 0.55
CA GLU A 41 0.67 7.06 1.03
C GLU A 41 0.29 6.89 2.51
N LEU A 42 0.18 5.65 3.00
CA LEU A 42 -0.12 5.38 4.42
C LEU A 42 1.04 5.77 5.33
N VAL A 43 2.26 5.41 4.94
CA VAL A 43 3.47 5.79 5.67
C VAL A 43 3.69 7.31 5.60
N ASP A 44 3.43 7.95 4.46
CA ASP A 44 3.50 9.41 4.35
C ASP A 44 2.53 10.11 5.31
N ALA A 45 1.30 9.62 5.41
CA ALA A 45 0.29 10.13 6.34
C ALA A 45 0.66 9.91 7.81
N GLU A 46 1.23 8.75 8.14
CA GLU A 46 1.73 8.44 9.48
C GLU A 46 2.86 9.40 9.88
N LEU A 47 3.86 9.57 9.01
CA LEU A 47 5.04 10.42 9.27
C LEU A 47 4.71 11.92 9.30
N SER A 48 3.76 12.37 8.49
CA SER A 48 3.28 13.76 8.50
C SER A 48 2.33 14.06 9.66
N GLY A 49 1.91 13.04 10.42
CA GLY A 49 1.00 13.20 11.56
C GLY A 49 -0.41 13.59 11.14
N ALA A 50 -0.92 13.00 10.05
CA ALA A 50 -2.25 13.29 9.54
C ALA A 50 -3.33 13.13 10.63
N GLU A 51 -4.17 14.15 10.81
CA GLU A 51 -5.13 14.21 11.90
C GLU A 51 -6.20 13.10 11.78
N GLY A 52 -6.34 12.30 12.84
CA GLY A 52 -7.33 11.21 12.90
C GLY A 52 -6.98 10.02 12.00
N PHE A 53 -5.71 9.88 11.62
CA PHE A 53 -5.24 8.76 10.81
C PHE A 53 -5.08 7.48 11.65
N ASP A 54 -6.07 6.59 11.55
CA ASP A 54 -6.07 5.26 12.18
C ASP A 54 -6.91 4.28 11.34
N PRO A 55 -6.48 3.93 10.11
CA PRO A 55 -7.25 3.06 9.23
C PRO A 55 -7.20 1.59 9.68
N ALA A 56 -8.33 0.89 9.59
CA ALA A 56 -8.39 -0.55 9.79
C ALA A 56 -7.75 -1.33 8.62
N HIS A 57 -7.05 -2.42 8.91
CA HIS A 57 -6.39 -3.27 7.90
C HIS A 57 -6.99 -4.68 7.94
N MET A 58 -7.60 -5.12 6.83
CA MET A 58 -8.29 -6.42 6.71
C MET A 58 -7.89 -7.10 5.39
N LEU A 59 -7.83 -8.43 5.38
CA LEU A 59 -7.75 -9.23 4.15
C LEU A 59 -9.16 -9.63 3.72
N ASP A 60 -9.48 -9.48 2.44
CA ASP A 60 -10.78 -9.84 1.86
C ASP A 60 -10.57 -10.59 0.54
N GLN A 61 -10.48 -11.93 0.61
CA GLN A 61 -9.90 -12.77 -0.45
C GLN A 61 -10.64 -14.11 -0.56
N SER A 62 -10.63 -14.69 -1.76
CA SER A 62 -11.26 -15.96 -2.10
C SER A 62 -10.25 -16.95 -2.67
N HIS A 63 -9.93 -18.00 -1.91
CA HIS A 63 -8.87 -18.98 -2.23
C HIS A 63 -9.43 -20.18 -3.02
N ASN A 64 -9.77 -19.94 -4.28
CA ASN A 64 -10.50 -20.92 -5.10
C ASN A 64 -9.67 -22.14 -5.54
N VAL A 65 -8.34 -22.00 -5.60
CA VAL A 65 -7.43 -22.99 -6.21
C VAL A 65 -6.15 -23.25 -5.41
N THR A 66 -6.09 -22.79 -4.17
CA THR A 66 -4.96 -22.94 -3.23
C THR A 66 -5.47 -23.39 -1.85
N ASP A 67 -4.57 -23.85 -0.99
CA ASP A 67 -4.92 -24.02 0.43
C ASP A 67 -5.17 -22.64 1.06
N PRO A 68 -6.36 -22.39 1.65
CA PRO A 68 -6.68 -21.07 2.20
C PRO A 68 -5.74 -20.60 3.31
N ILE A 69 -5.18 -21.51 4.10
CA ILE A 69 -4.23 -21.14 5.17
C ILE A 69 -2.93 -20.63 4.57
N GLU A 70 -2.42 -21.34 3.56
CA GLU A 70 -1.17 -20.96 2.87
C GLU A 70 -1.32 -19.61 2.18
N SER A 71 -2.42 -19.39 1.44
CA SER A 71 -2.69 -18.12 0.76
C SER A 71 -2.87 -16.95 1.73
N LEU A 72 -3.55 -17.15 2.87
CA LEU A 72 -3.66 -16.12 3.90
C LEU A 72 -2.30 -15.77 4.52
N MET A 73 -1.46 -16.77 4.79
CA MET A 73 -0.10 -16.55 5.30
C MET A 73 0.75 -15.74 4.32
N LEU A 74 0.73 -16.10 3.04
CA LEU A 74 1.48 -15.38 2.01
C LEU A 74 0.94 -13.97 1.77
N SER A 75 -0.38 -13.80 1.70
CA SER A 75 -1.01 -12.48 1.54
C SER A 75 -0.67 -11.54 2.70
N ALA A 76 -0.70 -12.03 3.95
CA ALA A 76 -0.28 -11.25 5.11
C ALA A 76 1.20 -10.84 5.03
N VAL A 77 2.08 -11.74 4.57
CA VAL A 77 3.50 -11.44 4.36
C VAL A 77 3.68 -10.37 3.28
N GLU A 78 2.92 -10.39 2.19
CA GLU A 78 3.03 -9.39 1.12
C GLU A 78 2.50 -8.02 1.54
N VAL A 79 1.42 -7.96 2.33
CA VAL A 79 0.96 -6.71 2.98
C VAL A 79 2.06 -6.13 3.88
N GLN A 80 2.70 -6.97 4.71
CA GLN A 80 3.83 -6.54 5.54
C GLN A 80 5.06 -6.13 4.72
N ARG A 81 5.33 -6.81 3.60
CA ARG A 81 6.44 -6.48 2.69
C ARG A 81 6.25 -5.09 2.09
N ALA A 82 5.07 -4.80 1.57
CA ALA A 82 4.74 -3.50 1.00
C ALA A 82 4.85 -2.38 2.04
N TYR A 83 4.36 -2.62 3.26
CA TYR A 83 4.54 -1.69 4.38
C TYR A 83 6.02 -1.48 4.71
N ALA A 84 6.80 -2.55 4.85
CA ALA A 84 8.23 -2.46 5.15
C ALA A 84 9.01 -1.70 4.06
N GLN A 85 8.69 -1.91 2.78
CA GLN A 85 9.27 -1.16 1.67
C GLN A 85 8.93 0.34 1.76
N ALA A 86 7.67 0.68 2.06
CA ALA A 86 7.23 2.06 2.21
C ALA A 86 7.92 2.78 3.40
N LEU A 87 8.27 2.06 4.47
CA LEU A 87 9.06 2.57 5.59
C LEU A 87 10.52 2.90 5.21
N LEU A 88 11.05 2.31 4.13
CA LEU A 88 12.42 2.51 3.68
C LEU A 88 12.60 3.70 2.73
N VAL A 89 11.50 4.30 2.25
CA VAL A 89 11.54 5.46 1.35
C VAL A 89 12.22 6.64 2.06
N ASP A 90 13.26 7.21 1.43
CA ASP A 90 13.90 8.44 1.91
C ASP A 90 12.99 9.64 1.62
N ARG A 91 12.17 10.01 2.63
CA ARG A 91 11.19 11.09 2.54
C ARG A 91 11.82 12.44 2.22
N LYS A 92 13.03 12.70 2.73
CA LYS A 92 13.73 13.97 2.50
C LYS A 92 14.25 14.06 1.08
N ALA A 93 14.81 12.97 0.56
CA ALA A 93 15.24 12.93 -0.84
C ALA A 93 14.04 13.06 -1.79
N LEU A 94 12.94 12.34 -1.50
CA LEU A 94 11.72 12.39 -2.29
C LEU A 94 11.14 13.81 -2.37
N GLU A 95 10.97 14.49 -1.23
CA GLU A 95 10.49 15.88 -1.18
C GLU A 95 11.42 16.82 -1.98
N GLY A 96 12.74 16.65 -1.85
CA GLY A 96 13.72 17.42 -2.60
C GLY A 96 13.57 17.26 -4.12
N PHE A 97 13.39 16.03 -4.61
CA PHE A 97 13.17 15.77 -6.04
C PHE A 97 11.81 16.27 -6.54
N GLN A 98 10.76 16.21 -5.71
CA GLN A 98 9.45 16.76 -6.02
C GLN A 98 9.49 18.28 -6.23
N GLU A 99 10.07 19.02 -5.28
CA GLU A 99 10.21 20.48 -5.34
C GLU A 99 11.12 20.94 -6.50
N ALA A 100 12.14 20.14 -6.85
CA ALA A 100 13.04 20.41 -7.97
C ALA A 100 12.48 19.97 -9.34
N ASN A 101 11.29 19.37 -9.39
CA ASN A 101 10.69 18.78 -10.58
C ASN A 101 11.54 17.68 -11.26
N ASP A 102 12.35 16.96 -10.49
CA ASP A 102 13.11 15.81 -10.98
C ASP A 102 12.27 14.52 -10.89
N ALA A 103 11.38 14.35 -11.88
CA ALA A 103 10.46 13.22 -11.90
C ALA A 103 11.17 11.86 -11.97
N LEU A 104 12.36 11.80 -12.59
CA LEU A 104 13.12 10.55 -12.76
C LEU A 104 13.73 10.12 -11.43
N MET A 105 14.35 11.05 -10.70
CA MET A 105 14.92 10.72 -9.39
C MET A 105 13.83 10.52 -8.33
N ALA A 106 12.72 11.25 -8.41
CA ALA A 106 11.58 11.02 -7.52
C ALA A 106 11.02 9.59 -7.66
N THR A 107 10.82 9.09 -8.88
CA THR A 107 10.32 7.72 -9.07
C THR A 107 11.34 6.64 -8.72
N GLN A 108 12.64 6.93 -8.75
CA GLN A 108 13.70 5.99 -8.34
C GLN A 108 13.91 5.95 -6.82
N THR A 109 13.41 6.97 -6.11
CA THR A 109 13.48 7.07 -4.65
C THR A 109 12.40 6.23 -3.97
N LEU A 110 11.31 5.97 -4.69
CA LEU A 110 10.27 5.01 -4.31
C LEU A 110 10.75 3.57 -4.56
#